data_AF-A0ABD5WF29-F1
#
_entry.id   AF-A0ABD5WF29-F1
#
_cell.length_a   1.000
_cell.length_b   1.000
_cell.length_c   1.000
_cell.angle_alpha   90.00
_cell.angle_beta   90.00
_cell.angle_gamma   90.00
#
_symmetry.space_group_name_H-M   'P 1'
#
loop_
_entity.id
_entity.type
_entity.pdbx_description
1 polymer ?
#
loop_
_entity_poly.entity_id
_entity_poly.type
_entity_poly.pdbx_seq_one_letter_code
_entity_poly.pdbx_strand_id
1 'polypeptide(L)'
;MDFAALYDRPLADRLETYLGVSFETVADAIPDWPLTVDVDPTVESLDAIPFVANDLAVVRTTPDPDPRPVKQTPEVITDFLGAETDEPVTTEFVTPDPVSFDTIGHAWVGDSPPIDANKLTVESLRRSLDVDPDESPIRIHVVCNDTAMRDEQVVSEYYQLNDRHQFDISMHTELSVAEFRELLAESADFLHYIGHVDDDGIVCPDGHLDTTTLADVNVKAFLLNACNSHEQGMGLVEAGSLGGIITLFDIADSIATRAGLHFARLLAAGHTLRTSVHVLRNHVLAGARWMTVGNGGLSLCHSRSGNPSTSVSSTPTTKPPTPKSKPSSPQATDSGLSLISISTQILAIW
;
A
#
# COMPACT_ATOMS: atom_id res chain seq x y z
N MET A 1 -22.31 -1.89 -30.71
CA MET A 1 -23.40 -1.91 -29.72
C MET A 1 -23.72 -0.47 -29.36
N ASP A 2 -24.98 -0.08 -29.23
CA ASP A 2 -25.33 1.25 -28.72
C ASP A 2 -25.30 1.20 -27.19
N PHE A 3 -24.18 1.66 -26.61
CA PHE A 3 -23.97 1.60 -25.17
C PHE A 3 -24.91 2.54 -24.40
N ALA A 4 -25.23 3.71 -24.95
CA ALA A 4 -26.10 4.68 -24.28
C ALA A 4 -27.52 4.11 -24.13
N ALA A 5 -28.08 3.56 -25.21
CA ALA A 5 -29.41 2.94 -25.18
C ALA A 5 -29.46 1.62 -24.38
N LEU A 6 -28.32 1.04 -24.02
CA LEU A 6 -28.24 -0.18 -23.20
C LEU A 6 -28.35 0.13 -21.71
N TYR A 7 -27.79 1.27 -21.25
CA TYR A 7 -27.87 1.67 -19.84
C TYR A 7 -29.30 1.85 -19.34
N ASP A 8 -30.19 2.31 -20.21
CA ASP A 8 -31.61 2.54 -19.90
C ASP A 8 -32.46 1.25 -19.89
N ARG A 9 -31.89 0.09 -20.24
CA ARG A 9 -32.61 -1.19 -20.26
C ARG A 9 -32.66 -1.86 -18.89
N PRO A 10 -33.65 -2.75 -18.66
CA PRO A 10 -33.66 -3.62 -17.49
C PRO A 10 -32.34 -4.39 -17.32
N LEU A 11 -31.93 -4.64 -16.06
CA LEU A 11 -30.66 -5.29 -15.73
C LEU A 11 -30.49 -6.66 -16.42
N ALA A 12 -31.57 -7.43 -16.55
CA ALA A 12 -31.55 -8.73 -17.22
C ALA A 12 -31.18 -8.60 -18.71
N ASP A 13 -31.81 -7.68 -19.44
CA ASP A 13 -31.54 -7.44 -20.87
C ASP A 13 -30.11 -6.90 -21.08
N ARG A 14 -29.63 -6.08 -20.15
CA ARG A 14 -28.24 -5.60 -20.13
C ARG A 14 -27.27 -6.76 -20.00
N LEU A 15 -27.48 -7.61 -19.00
CA LEU A 15 -26.63 -8.78 -18.73
C LEU A 15 -26.62 -9.75 -19.92
N GLU A 16 -27.79 -10.09 -20.46
CA GLU A 16 -27.89 -10.95 -21.65
C GLU A 16 -27.12 -10.36 -22.84
N THR A 17 -27.26 -9.05 -23.07
CA THR A 17 -26.55 -8.36 -24.15
C THR A 17 -25.03 -8.36 -23.94
N TYR A 18 -24.55 -8.15 -22.70
CA TYR A 18 -23.12 -8.20 -22.37
C TYR A 18 -22.55 -9.62 -22.53
N LEU A 19 -23.27 -10.64 -22.04
CA LEU A 19 -22.88 -12.05 -22.18
C LEU A 19 -22.95 -12.56 -23.63
N GLY A 20 -23.71 -11.88 -24.50
CA GLY A 20 -23.73 -12.12 -25.94
C GLY A 20 -22.47 -11.66 -26.68
N VAL A 21 -21.62 -10.84 -26.05
CA VAL A 21 -20.30 -10.48 -26.58
C VAL A 21 -19.34 -11.64 -26.33
N SER A 22 -18.67 -12.10 -27.38
CA SER A 22 -17.65 -13.15 -27.24
C SER A 22 -16.56 -12.71 -26.28
N PHE A 23 -16.15 -13.60 -25.38
CA PHE A 23 -15.04 -13.35 -24.46
C PHE A 23 -13.77 -12.91 -25.21
N GLU A 24 -13.48 -13.51 -26.37
CA GLU A 24 -12.34 -13.15 -27.23
C GLU A 24 -12.32 -11.67 -27.66
N THR A 25 -13.48 -11.01 -27.68
CA THR A 25 -13.57 -9.57 -28.02
C THR A 25 -13.11 -8.68 -26.88
N VAL A 26 -13.22 -9.16 -25.63
CA VAL A 26 -12.90 -8.40 -24.43
C VAL A 26 -11.65 -8.91 -23.71
N ALA A 27 -11.13 -10.08 -24.10
CA ALA A 27 -10.02 -10.76 -23.43
C ALA A 27 -8.82 -9.83 -23.16
N ASP A 28 -8.37 -9.06 -24.15
CA ASP A 28 -7.24 -8.14 -24.03
C ASP A 28 -7.52 -6.89 -23.15
N ALA A 29 -8.80 -6.62 -22.85
CA ALA A 29 -9.23 -5.49 -22.05
C ALA A 29 -9.69 -5.91 -20.64
N ILE A 30 -9.70 -7.21 -20.34
CA ILE A 30 -10.04 -7.69 -19.00
C ILE A 30 -8.88 -7.37 -18.07
N PRO A 31 -9.13 -6.67 -16.95
CA PRO A 31 -8.09 -6.37 -15.99
C PRO A 31 -7.63 -7.65 -15.27
N ASP A 32 -6.40 -7.62 -14.79
CA ASP A 32 -5.85 -8.65 -13.90
C ASP A 32 -6.72 -8.82 -12.66
N TRP A 33 -6.71 -10.02 -12.07
CA TRP A 33 -7.56 -10.30 -10.93
C TRP A 33 -7.18 -9.41 -9.73
N PRO A 34 -8.13 -8.74 -9.07
CA PRO A 34 -7.80 -7.69 -8.12
C PRO A 34 -7.02 -8.18 -6.90
N LEU A 35 -7.29 -9.39 -6.43
CA LEU A 35 -6.69 -9.90 -5.20
C LEU A 35 -6.55 -11.42 -5.17
N THR A 36 -5.36 -11.89 -4.81
CA THR A 36 -5.09 -13.25 -4.36
C THR A 36 -4.78 -13.24 -2.87
N VAL A 37 -5.35 -14.16 -2.10
CA VAL A 37 -5.09 -14.33 -0.66
C VAL A 37 -4.60 -15.73 -0.39
N ASP A 38 -3.37 -15.85 0.12
CA ASP A 38 -2.88 -17.09 0.71
C ASP A 38 -3.28 -17.14 2.18
N VAL A 39 -3.76 -18.30 2.59
CA VAL A 39 -4.35 -18.52 3.92
C VAL A 39 -3.74 -19.77 4.55
N ASP A 40 -3.22 -19.63 5.76
CA ASP A 40 -2.80 -20.75 6.59
C ASP A 40 -4.01 -21.65 6.90
N PRO A 41 -3.89 -22.99 6.79
CA PRO A 41 -5.00 -23.93 6.99
C PRO A 41 -5.39 -24.13 8.47
N THR A 42 -5.67 -23.05 9.18
CA THR A 42 -6.09 -23.04 10.58
C THR A 42 -7.57 -22.71 10.72
N VAL A 43 -8.15 -22.94 11.91
CA VAL A 43 -9.57 -22.63 12.16
C VAL A 43 -9.76 -21.12 12.27
N GLU A 44 -8.79 -20.43 12.84
CA GLU A 44 -8.73 -18.98 13.03
C GLU A 44 -8.77 -18.25 11.68
N SER A 45 -8.10 -18.81 10.67
CA SER A 45 -8.12 -18.29 9.29
C SER A 45 -9.52 -18.31 8.64
N LEU A 46 -10.44 -19.16 9.09
CA LEU A 46 -11.80 -19.20 8.53
C LEU A 46 -12.58 -17.91 8.76
N ASP A 47 -12.24 -17.16 9.80
CA ASP A 47 -12.89 -15.90 10.11
C ASP A 47 -12.57 -14.79 9.08
N ALA A 48 -11.48 -14.93 8.33
CA ALA A 48 -11.14 -14.04 7.22
C ALA A 48 -11.98 -14.30 5.96
N ILE A 49 -12.51 -15.53 5.80
CA ILE A 49 -13.14 -16.00 4.55
C ILE A 49 -14.30 -15.11 4.08
N PRO A 50 -15.25 -14.68 4.93
CA PRO A 50 -16.33 -13.79 4.50
C PRO A 50 -15.84 -12.48 3.88
N PHE A 51 -14.76 -11.92 4.43
CA PHE A 51 -14.17 -10.66 3.96
C PHE A 51 -13.46 -10.82 2.62
N VAL A 52 -12.61 -11.85 2.50
CA VAL A 52 -11.90 -12.10 1.24
C VAL A 52 -12.84 -12.55 0.12
N ALA A 53 -13.94 -13.23 0.46
CA ALA A 53 -15.00 -13.56 -0.49
C ALA A 53 -15.79 -12.32 -0.95
N ASN A 54 -16.03 -11.36 -0.04
CA ASN A 54 -16.62 -10.07 -0.40
C ASN A 54 -15.74 -9.27 -1.37
N ASP A 55 -14.42 -9.38 -1.23
CA ASP A 55 -13.44 -8.80 -2.16
C ASP A 55 -13.29 -9.61 -3.47
N LEU A 56 -14.06 -10.70 -3.63
CA LEU A 56 -13.96 -11.65 -4.74
C LEU A 56 -12.53 -12.19 -4.94
N ALA A 57 -11.79 -12.35 -3.85
CA ALA A 57 -10.41 -12.78 -3.93
C ALA A 57 -10.29 -14.25 -4.35
N VAL A 58 -9.21 -14.57 -5.07
CA VAL A 58 -8.80 -15.98 -5.23
C VAL A 58 -8.15 -16.42 -3.93
N VAL A 59 -8.80 -17.36 -3.23
CA VAL A 59 -8.28 -17.93 -1.99
C VAL A 59 -7.45 -19.16 -2.29
N ARG A 60 -6.23 -19.18 -1.76
CA ARG A 60 -5.28 -20.28 -1.83
C ARG A 60 -4.94 -20.74 -0.42
N THR A 61 -4.67 -22.03 -0.28
CA THR A 61 -4.16 -22.60 0.97
C THR A 61 -2.73 -23.00 0.74
N THR A 62 -1.82 -22.52 1.58
CA THR A 62 -0.39 -22.85 1.51
C THR A 62 -0.09 -23.78 2.69
N PRO A 63 -0.09 -25.11 2.49
CA PRO A 63 -0.04 -26.06 3.60
C PRO A 63 1.30 -26.07 4.36
N ASP A 64 2.36 -25.49 3.81
CA ASP A 64 3.67 -25.39 4.44
C ASP A 64 4.43 -24.18 3.84
N PRO A 65 4.20 -22.95 4.35
CA PRO A 65 4.97 -21.81 3.91
C PRO A 65 6.42 -21.99 4.33
N ASP A 66 7.33 -22.15 3.37
CA ASP A 66 8.78 -22.26 3.61
C ASP A 66 9.30 -20.94 4.22
N PRO A 67 9.55 -20.88 5.55
CA PRO A 67 10.03 -19.68 6.19
C PRO A 67 11.49 -19.51 5.76
N ARG A 68 11.78 -18.38 5.11
CA ARG A 68 13.13 -18.12 4.62
C ARG A 68 13.70 -16.94 5.37
N PRO A 69 14.95 -17.03 5.88
CA PRO A 69 15.65 -15.86 6.35
C PRO A 69 15.84 -14.93 5.17
N VAL A 70 15.35 -13.71 5.30
CA VAL A 70 15.40 -12.73 4.20
C VAL A 70 16.50 -11.76 4.51
N LYS A 71 17.44 -11.66 3.56
CA LYS A 71 18.49 -10.65 3.63
C LYS A 71 17.83 -9.28 3.60
N GLN A 72 18.19 -8.43 4.56
CA GLN A 72 17.62 -7.11 4.81
C GLN A 72 17.81 -6.11 3.64
N THR A 73 18.43 -6.50 2.52
CA THR A 73 18.67 -5.61 1.39
C THR A 73 18.76 -6.38 0.07
N PRO A 74 18.21 -5.84 -1.04
CA PRO A 74 18.71 -6.19 -2.36
C PRO A 74 20.19 -5.77 -2.45
N GLU A 75 21.08 -6.69 -2.84
CA GLU A 75 22.53 -6.46 -3.02
C GLU A 75 22.90 -5.21 -3.85
N VAL A 76 21.94 -4.68 -4.63
CA VAL A 76 22.12 -3.51 -5.49
C VAL A 76 22.21 -2.19 -4.71
N ILE A 77 21.67 -2.12 -3.48
CA ILE A 77 21.62 -0.89 -2.68
C ILE A 77 22.87 -0.73 -1.78
N THR A 78 23.43 -1.84 -1.30
CA THR A 78 24.62 -1.83 -0.42
C THR A 78 25.88 -1.34 -1.13
N ASP A 79 26.01 -1.63 -2.43
CA ASP A 79 27.19 -1.24 -3.23
C ASP A 79 27.24 0.28 -3.51
N PHE A 80 26.12 0.99 -3.34
CA PHE A 80 26.02 2.44 -3.60
C PHE A 80 26.06 3.32 -2.33
N LEU A 81 25.67 2.78 -1.17
CA LEU A 81 25.47 3.58 0.04
C LEU A 81 26.46 3.30 1.18
N GLY A 82 27.30 2.26 1.08
CA GLY A 82 28.34 2.00 2.09
C GLY A 82 27.80 1.85 3.52
N ALA A 83 26.56 1.35 3.66
CA ALA A 83 25.95 1.09 4.95
C ALA A 83 26.56 -0.18 5.56
N GLU A 84 27.03 -0.08 6.81
CA GLU A 84 27.42 -1.25 7.59
C GLU A 84 26.16 -2.07 7.89
N THR A 85 26.25 -3.38 7.63
CA THR A 85 25.17 -4.33 7.89
C THR A 85 25.02 -4.54 9.39
N ASP A 86 23.88 -4.13 9.94
CA ASP A 86 23.50 -4.47 11.32
C ASP A 86 23.06 -5.94 11.44
N GLU A 87 23.05 -6.45 12.67
CA GLU A 87 22.76 -7.85 13.02
C GLU A 87 21.36 -8.32 12.52
N PRO A 88 21.19 -9.62 12.20
CA PRO A 88 19.95 -10.12 11.62
C PRO A 88 18.79 -10.08 12.62
N VAL A 89 17.72 -9.36 12.28
CA VAL A 89 16.42 -9.46 12.97
C VAL A 89 15.92 -10.91 12.88
N THR A 90 15.61 -11.50 14.03
CA THR A 90 15.25 -12.93 14.19
C THR A 90 13.82 -13.29 13.73
N THR A 91 13.11 -12.35 13.10
CA THR A 91 11.75 -12.60 12.61
C THR A 91 11.81 -13.48 11.35
N GLU A 92 11.20 -14.67 11.43
CA GLU A 92 11.04 -15.55 10.28
C GLU A 92 9.96 -15.02 9.34
N PHE A 93 10.35 -14.63 8.14
CA PHE A 93 9.44 -14.17 7.09
C PHE A 93 9.05 -15.30 6.16
N VAL A 94 7.82 -15.24 5.66
CA VAL A 94 7.31 -16.17 4.66
C VAL A 94 7.35 -15.52 3.29
N THR A 95 7.87 -16.22 2.29
CA THR A 95 7.73 -15.79 0.90
C THR A 95 6.54 -16.51 0.29
N PRO A 96 5.44 -15.80 -0.05
CA PRO A 96 4.30 -16.43 -0.73
C PRO A 96 4.72 -17.06 -2.06
N ASP A 97 4.15 -18.23 -2.35
CA ASP A 97 4.39 -18.92 -3.61
C ASP A 97 3.87 -18.08 -4.79
N PRO A 98 4.63 -17.98 -5.90
CA PRO A 98 4.22 -17.19 -7.05
C PRO A 98 2.87 -17.64 -7.58
N VAL A 99 2.02 -16.66 -7.89
CA VAL A 99 0.69 -16.90 -8.44
C VAL A 99 0.83 -17.27 -9.92
N SER A 100 0.10 -18.28 -10.38
CA SER A 100 0.17 -18.77 -11.77
C SER A 100 -0.61 -17.94 -12.78
N PHE A 101 -1.26 -16.86 -12.34
CA PHE A 101 -2.07 -15.94 -13.13
C PHE A 101 -1.80 -14.50 -12.67
N ASP A 102 -2.11 -13.54 -13.52
CA ASP A 102 -1.88 -12.13 -13.24
C ASP A 102 -2.87 -11.62 -12.18
N THR A 103 -2.32 -11.12 -11.07
CA THR A 103 -3.08 -10.52 -9.98
C THR A 103 -2.45 -9.19 -9.56
N ILE A 104 -3.31 -8.22 -9.23
CA ILE A 104 -2.85 -6.90 -8.81
C ILE A 104 -2.40 -6.94 -7.34
N GLY A 105 -3.26 -7.44 -6.46
CA GLY A 105 -3.00 -7.52 -5.03
C GLY A 105 -2.65 -8.92 -4.56
N HIS A 106 -1.75 -9.02 -3.59
CA HIS A 106 -1.47 -10.24 -2.84
C HIS A 106 -1.61 -9.96 -1.35
N ALA A 107 -2.33 -10.82 -0.62
CA ALA A 107 -2.43 -10.77 0.84
C ALA A 107 -2.19 -12.14 1.47
N TRP A 108 -1.86 -12.12 2.76
CA TRP A 108 -1.53 -13.26 3.58
C TRP A 108 -2.37 -13.25 4.86
N VAL A 109 -3.00 -14.39 5.17
CA VAL A 109 -3.67 -14.65 6.44
C VAL A 109 -2.92 -15.80 7.12
N GLY A 110 -2.31 -15.53 8.25
CA GLY A 110 -1.43 -16.45 8.95
C GLY A 110 -0.61 -15.74 10.02
N ASP A 111 0.20 -16.45 10.79
CA ASP A 111 0.95 -15.84 11.89
C ASP A 111 2.20 -15.12 11.38
N SER A 112 2.94 -15.75 10.47
CA SER A 112 4.20 -15.21 9.97
C SER A 112 3.99 -14.01 9.04
N PRO A 113 4.87 -12.99 9.10
CA PRO A 113 4.83 -11.86 8.18
C PRO A 113 5.22 -12.31 6.76
N PRO A 114 4.41 -11.99 5.74
CA PRO A 114 4.76 -12.33 4.37
C PRO A 114 5.84 -11.39 3.84
N ILE A 115 6.35 -11.68 2.66
CA ILE A 115 7.16 -10.74 1.89
C ILE A 115 6.38 -10.38 0.64
N ASP A 116 6.44 -9.10 0.29
CA ASP A 116 5.79 -8.55 -0.89
C ASP A 116 4.25 -8.69 -0.94
N ALA A 117 3.61 -9.25 0.09
CA ALA A 117 2.15 -9.30 0.25
C ALA A 117 1.67 -8.46 1.44
N ASN A 118 0.38 -8.13 1.46
CA ASN A 118 -0.31 -7.51 2.61
C ASN A 118 -0.44 -8.52 3.76
N LYS A 119 -0.05 -8.17 4.98
CA LYS A 119 -0.35 -8.96 6.18
C LYS A 119 -1.76 -8.63 6.66
N LEU A 120 -2.73 -9.46 6.29
CA LEU A 120 -4.13 -9.29 6.68
C LEU A 120 -4.32 -9.70 8.16
N THR A 121 -5.16 -8.98 8.89
CA THR A 121 -5.61 -9.37 10.24
C THR A 121 -7.13 -9.38 10.30
N VAL A 122 -7.69 -10.45 10.88
CA VAL A 122 -9.15 -10.64 10.99
C VAL A 122 -9.78 -9.57 11.86
N GLU A 123 -9.12 -9.20 12.96
CA GLU A 123 -9.64 -8.21 13.91
C GLU A 123 -9.79 -6.83 13.27
N SER A 124 -8.82 -6.41 12.45
CA SER A 124 -8.92 -5.18 11.65
C SER A 124 -10.14 -5.21 10.71
N LEU A 125 -10.37 -6.33 10.03
CA LEU A 125 -11.50 -6.49 9.11
C LEU A 125 -12.84 -6.45 9.85
N ARG A 126 -12.91 -7.08 11.02
CA ARG A 126 -14.10 -7.01 11.91
C ARG A 126 -14.38 -5.58 12.34
N ARG A 127 -13.38 -4.87 12.87
CA ARG A 127 -13.52 -3.45 13.27
C ARG A 127 -13.98 -2.57 12.11
N SER A 128 -13.58 -2.88 10.87
CA SER A 128 -14.01 -2.11 9.70
C SER A 128 -15.51 -2.21 9.40
N LEU A 129 -16.21 -3.22 9.92
CA LEU A 129 -17.67 -3.35 9.80
C LEU A 129 -18.42 -2.37 10.72
N ASP A 130 -17.79 -1.96 11.82
CA ASP A 130 -18.36 -1.07 12.83
C ASP A 130 -18.06 0.42 12.53
N VAL A 131 -17.39 0.70 11.41
CA VAL A 131 -17.07 2.07 10.99
C VAL A 131 -18.26 2.66 10.27
N ASP A 132 -18.94 3.60 10.93
CA ASP A 132 -19.96 4.40 10.28
C ASP A 132 -19.33 5.40 9.29
N PRO A 133 -19.91 5.56 8.09
CA PRO A 133 -19.49 6.61 7.17
C PRO A 133 -19.77 7.98 7.77
N ASP A 134 -18.71 8.75 7.99
CA ASP A 134 -18.78 10.13 8.47
C ASP A 134 -18.70 11.11 7.29
N GLU A 135 -19.57 12.13 7.30
CA GLU A 135 -19.53 13.22 6.32
C GLU A 135 -18.58 14.36 6.75
N SER A 136 -17.96 14.26 7.92
CA SER A 136 -16.95 15.21 8.40
C SER A 136 -15.73 15.28 7.48
N PRO A 137 -14.96 16.38 7.51
CA PRO A 137 -13.63 16.42 6.91
C PRO A 137 -12.76 15.24 7.36
N ILE A 138 -11.95 14.72 6.44
CA ILE A 138 -11.00 13.64 6.71
C ILE A 138 -9.88 14.22 7.57
N ARG A 139 -9.77 13.76 8.82
CA ARG A 139 -8.77 14.24 9.78
C ARG A 139 -7.45 13.51 9.60
N ILE A 140 -6.41 14.26 9.25
CA ILE A 140 -5.06 13.74 9.02
C ILE A 140 -4.08 14.38 10.00
N HIS A 141 -3.36 13.54 10.76
CA HIS A 141 -2.21 13.97 11.53
C HIS A 141 -0.93 13.67 10.77
N VAL A 142 -0.09 14.66 10.57
CA VAL A 142 1.27 14.46 10.03
C VAL A 142 2.25 14.73 11.18
N VAL A 143 2.97 13.70 11.60
CA VAL A 143 3.92 13.76 12.72
C VAL A 143 5.34 13.63 12.18
N CYS A 144 6.19 14.61 12.46
CA CYS A 144 7.59 14.61 12.05
C CYS A 144 8.49 14.64 13.30
N ASN A 145 9.01 13.49 13.69
CA ASN A 145 9.92 13.36 14.83
C ASN A 145 11.39 13.32 14.42
N ASP A 146 11.69 13.10 13.15
CA ASP A 146 13.05 13.28 12.64
C ASP A 146 13.22 14.63 11.92
N THR A 147 14.17 15.41 12.45
CA THR A 147 14.51 16.72 11.92
C THR A 147 15.20 16.67 10.56
N ALA A 148 15.87 15.57 10.21
CA ALA A 148 16.54 15.40 8.91
C ALA A 148 15.53 15.19 7.77
N MET A 149 14.38 14.58 8.07
CA MET A 149 13.28 14.37 7.12
C MET A 149 12.24 15.50 7.10
N ARG A 150 12.53 16.69 7.67
CA ARG A 150 11.60 17.84 7.67
C ARG A 150 11.13 18.26 6.28
N ASP A 151 11.95 18.05 5.24
CA ASP A 151 11.58 18.35 3.86
C ASP A 151 10.32 17.59 3.41
N GLU A 152 10.02 16.45 4.05
CA GLU A 152 8.81 15.68 3.79
C GLU A 152 7.54 16.36 4.32
N GLN A 153 7.61 17.33 5.24
CA GLN A 153 6.41 18.00 5.79
C GLN A 153 5.54 18.69 4.72
N VAL A 154 6.11 18.94 3.53
CA VAL A 154 5.39 19.38 2.33
C VAL A 154 4.27 18.42 1.90
N VAL A 155 4.23 17.16 2.37
CA VAL A 155 3.15 16.19 2.09
C VAL A 155 1.76 16.73 2.44
N SER A 156 1.67 17.66 3.39
CA SER A 156 0.43 18.37 3.73
C SER A 156 -0.19 19.08 2.52
N GLU A 157 0.61 19.68 1.64
CA GLU A 157 0.14 20.32 0.41
C GLU A 157 -0.47 19.31 -0.57
N TYR A 158 0.03 18.08 -0.55
CA TYR A 158 -0.39 17.03 -1.48
C TYR A 158 -1.71 16.37 -1.09
N TYR A 159 -2.02 16.33 0.20
CA TYR A 159 -3.37 15.98 0.66
C TYR A 159 -4.40 17.05 0.23
N GLN A 160 -4.00 18.33 0.18
CA GLN A 160 -4.89 19.43 -0.22
C GLN A 160 -5.13 19.56 -1.73
N LEU A 161 -4.44 18.78 -2.57
CA LEU A 161 -4.57 18.90 -4.04
C LEU A 161 -5.96 18.52 -4.58
N ASN A 162 -6.82 17.91 -3.77
CA ASN A 162 -8.13 17.46 -4.21
C ASN A 162 -9.24 18.36 -3.64
N ASP A 163 -9.68 19.35 -4.43
CA ASP A 163 -10.79 20.27 -4.10
C ASP A 163 -12.11 19.56 -3.73
N ARG A 164 -12.22 18.26 -4.00
CA ARG A 164 -13.41 17.44 -3.78
C ARG A 164 -13.58 16.94 -2.34
N HIS A 165 -12.50 16.83 -1.57
CA HIS A 165 -12.54 16.34 -0.20
C HIS A 165 -11.99 17.40 0.75
N GLN A 166 -12.69 17.64 1.85
CA GLN A 166 -12.20 18.52 2.91
C GLN A 166 -11.26 17.70 3.78
N PHE A 167 -9.95 17.93 3.66
CA PHE A 167 -8.97 17.37 4.59
C PHE A 167 -8.69 18.39 5.69
N ASP A 168 -8.80 17.95 6.94
CA ASP A 168 -8.34 18.70 8.10
C ASP A 168 -6.97 18.16 8.51
N ILE A 169 -5.91 18.88 8.16
CA ILE A 169 -4.53 18.42 8.31
C ILE A 169 -3.88 19.16 9.47
N SER A 170 -3.48 18.42 10.49
CA SER A 170 -2.71 18.94 11.62
C SER A 170 -1.28 18.45 11.55
N MET A 171 -0.34 19.41 11.58
CA MET A 171 1.10 19.15 11.58
C MET A 171 1.62 19.16 13.02
N HIS A 172 2.38 18.12 13.36
CA HIS A 172 3.02 17.96 14.65
C HIS A 172 4.51 17.67 14.45
N THR A 173 5.35 18.23 15.31
CA THR A 173 6.81 18.08 15.21
C THR A 173 7.39 17.76 16.57
N GLU A 174 8.34 16.82 16.60
CA GLU A 174 9.13 16.50 17.79
C GLU A 174 8.23 16.19 19.00
N LEU A 175 7.20 15.36 18.79
CA LEU A 175 6.29 14.93 19.86
C LEU A 175 7.03 14.01 20.83
N SER A 176 6.89 14.30 22.13
CA SER A 176 7.29 13.39 23.19
C SER A 176 6.50 12.08 23.17
N VAL A 177 6.98 11.06 23.87
CA VAL A 177 6.27 9.77 24.01
C VAL A 177 4.86 9.97 24.58
N ALA A 178 4.72 10.88 25.56
CA ALA A 178 3.42 11.18 26.18
C ALA A 178 2.47 11.87 25.19
N GLU A 179 2.93 12.92 24.50
CA GLU A 179 2.12 13.65 23.52
C GLU A 179 1.73 12.76 22.34
N PHE A 180 2.65 11.91 21.86
CA PHE A 180 2.34 11.03 20.74
C PHE A 180 1.34 9.94 21.13
N ARG A 181 1.43 9.42 22.36
CA ARG A 181 0.43 8.49 22.90
C ARG A 181 -0.95 9.15 23.02
N GLU A 182 -1.01 10.40 23.48
CA GLU A 182 -2.26 11.16 23.55
C GLU A 182 -2.85 11.37 22.15
N LEU A 183 -2.01 11.75 21.17
CA LEU A 183 -2.44 11.94 19.78
C LEU A 183 -3.01 10.64 19.15
N LEU A 184 -2.40 9.48 19.43
CA LEU A 184 -2.89 8.19 18.93
C LEU A 184 -4.24 7.79 19.54
N ALA A 185 -4.55 8.28 20.75
CA ALA A 185 -5.83 8.06 21.41
C ALA A 185 -6.92 9.04 20.91
N GLU A 186 -6.55 10.11 20.20
CA GLU A 186 -7.50 10.99 19.53
C GLU A 186 -8.09 10.32 18.28
N SER A 187 -9.35 10.64 17.99
CA SER A 187 -10.01 10.13 16.79
C SER A 187 -9.45 10.84 15.56
N ALA A 188 -8.85 10.07 14.64
CA ALA A 188 -8.37 10.57 13.36
C ALA A 188 -8.57 9.53 12.26
N ASP A 189 -8.71 9.98 11.01
CA ASP A 189 -8.87 9.08 9.87
C ASP A 189 -7.51 8.55 9.38
N PHE A 190 -6.47 9.38 9.49
CA PHE A 190 -5.14 9.00 9.05
C PHE A 190 -4.01 9.61 9.88
N LEU A 191 -2.97 8.82 10.14
CA LEU A 191 -1.68 9.27 10.66
C LEU A 191 -0.58 9.06 9.60
N HIS A 192 0.14 10.12 9.26
CA HIS A 192 1.37 10.05 8.49
C HIS A 192 2.55 10.35 9.43
N TYR A 193 3.23 9.30 9.89
CA TYR A 193 4.43 9.43 10.72
C TYR A 193 5.69 9.47 9.85
N ILE A 194 6.58 10.42 10.13
CA ILE A 194 7.86 10.66 9.48
C ILE A 194 8.93 10.64 10.56
N GLY A 195 9.80 9.62 10.53
CA GLY A 195 10.86 9.48 11.52
C GLY A 195 11.51 8.11 11.53
N HIS A 196 11.95 7.68 12.71
CA HIS A 196 12.69 6.44 12.89
C HIS A 196 11.98 5.50 13.86
N VAL A 197 12.17 4.21 13.62
CA VAL A 197 11.83 3.13 14.53
C VAL A 197 13.11 2.35 14.76
N ASP A 198 13.38 2.01 16.01
CA ASP A 198 14.44 1.10 16.42
C ASP A 198 13.85 -0.08 17.22
N ASP A 199 14.72 -0.90 17.79
CA ASP A 199 14.33 -2.10 18.56
C ASP A 199 13.49 -1.78 19.81
N ASP A 200 13.56 -0.55 20.34
CA ASP A 200 12.80 -0.11 21.51
C ASP A 200 11.46 0.56 21.14
N GLY A 201 11.25 0.89 19.86
CA GLY A 201 9.99 1.39 19.31
C GLY A 201 10.12 2.65 18.46
N ILE A 202 9.05 3.46 18.41
CA ILE A 202 9.07 4.70 17.63
C ILE A 202 9.88 5.78 18.35
N VAL A 203 10.90 6.33 17.66
CA VAL A 203 11.79 7.33 18.23
C VAL A 203 11.06 8.67 18.45
N CYS A 204 11.16 9.15 19.70
CA CYS A 204 10.67 10.44 20.16
C CYS A 204 11.84 11.23 20.79
N PRO A 205 11.74 12.56 20.94
CA PRO A 205 12.83 13.36 21.52
C PRO A 205 13.19 13.01 22.97
N ASP A 206 12.27 12.40 23.71
CA ASP A 206 12.41 12.04 25.13
C ASP A 206 12.46 10.52 25.39
N GLY A 207 12.49 9.69 24.34
CA GLY A 207 12.58 8.23 24.46
C GLY A 207 11.92 7.49 23.29
N HIS A 208 11.45 6.27 23.55
CA HIS A 208 10.80 5.42 22.56
C HIS A 208 9.35 5.15 22.93
N LEU A 209 8.46 5.27 21.94
CA LEU A 209 7.08 4.84 22.05
C LEU A 209 6.94 3.43 21.50
N ASP A 210 6.83 2.46 22.40
CA ASP A 210 6.45 1.09 22.04
C ASP A 210 4.92 0.98 21.88
N THR A 211 4.49 0.88 20.63
CA THR A 211 3.08 0.78 20.25
C THR A 211 2.43 -0.55 20.64
N THR A 212 3.22 -1.60 20.89
CA THR A 212 2.70 -2.90 21.34
C THR A 212 2.13 -2.84 22.77
N THR A 213 2.49 -1.80 23.52
CA THR A 213 2.00 -1.52 24.87
C THR A 213 0.76 -0.64 24.91
N LEU A 214 0.27 -0.18 23.75
CA LEU A 214 -0.92 0.68 23.67
C LEU A 214 -2.17 -0.15 23.93
N ALA A 215 -3.05 0.37 24.81
CA ALA A 215 -4.34 -0.26 25.08
C ALA A 215 -5.40 0.11 24.03
N ASP A 216 -5.38 1.37 23.57
CA ASP A 216 -6.36 1.93 22.66
C ASP A 216 -5.70 2.88 21.68
N VAL A 217 -5.98 2.70 20.39
CA VAL A 217 -5.62 3.61 19.29
C VAL A 217 -6.89 3.95 18.51
N ASN A 218 -7.17 5.24 18.37
CA ASN A 218 -8.37 5.76 17.68
C ASN A 218 -8.07 6.38 16.31
N VAL A 219 -6.85 6.17 15.80
CA VAL A 219 -6.49 6.46 14.42
C VAL A 219 -6.94 5.29 13.53
N LYS A 220 -7.75 5.56 12.51
CA LYS A 220 -8.28 4.50 11.63
C LYS A 220 -7.20 3.86 10.77
N ALA A 221 -6.33 4.66 10.15
CA ALA A 221 -5.21 4.14 9.37
C ALA A 221 -3.95 4.96 9.49
N PHE A 222 -2.83 4.38 9.09
CA PHE A 222 -1.53 5.04 9.22
C PHE A 222 -0.56 4.72 8.09
N LEU A 223 0.46 5.56 7.97
CA LEU A 223 1.71 5.31 7.26
C LEU A 223 2.83 5.57 8.26
N LEU A 224 3.61 4.52 8.57
CA LEU A 224 4.88 4.65 9.27
C LEU A 224 5.98 4.78 8.21
N ASN A 225 6.29 6.02 7.84
CA ASN A 225 7.42 6.33 6.98
C ASN A 225 8.72 6.30 7.81
N ALA A 226 9.03 5.11 8.30
CA ALA A 226 10.15 4.80 9.17
C ALA A 226 10.66 3.40 8.84
N CYS A 227 11.97 3.21 8.89
CA CYS A 227 12.65 1.92 8.68
C CYS A 227 12.19 0.86 9.69
N ASN A 228 12.19 -0.42 9.29
CA ASN A 228 11.86 -1.57 10.13
C ASN A 228 10.58 -1.42 11.00
N SER A 229 9.53 -0.79 10.46
CA SER A 229 8.33 -0.39 11.22
C SER A 229 7.26 -1.47 11.35
N HIS A 230 7.57 -2.73 11.02
CA HIS A 230 6.61 -3.84 11.04
C HIS A 230 5.97 -4.09 12.41
N GLU A 231 6.79 -4.31 13.44
CA GLU A 231 6.30 -4.65 14.78
C GLU A 231 5.44 -3.51 15.35
N GLN A 232 5.91 -2.27 15.17
CA GLN A 232 5.19 -1.09 15.63
C GLN A 232 3.88 -0.86 14.84
N GLY A 233 3.86 -1.13 13.53
CA GLY A 233 2.61 -1.09 12.77
C GLY A 233 1.61 -2.18 13.18
N MET A 234 2.10 -3.39 13.49
CA MET A 234 1.24 -4.45 14.03
C MET A 234 0.66 -4.07 15.39
N GLY A 235 1.47 -3.47 16.28
CA GLY A 235 1.00 -2.92 17.56
C GLY A 235 -0.13 -1.90 17.39
N LEU A 236 -0.02 -0.97 16.45
CA LEU A 236 -1.10 -0.02 16.14
C LEU A 236 -2.38 -0.70 15.63
N VAL A 237 -2.26 -1.74 14.81
CA VAL A 237 -3.41 -2.52 14.32
C VAL A 237 -4.05 -3.31 15.47
N GLU A 238 -3.25 -3.94 16.32
CA GLU A 238 -3.75 -4.69 17.48
C GLU A 238 -4.49 -3.79 18.46
N ALA A 239 -3.94 -2.60 18.73
CA ALA A 239 -4.50 -1.60 19.65
C ALA A 239 -5.73 -0.85 19.12
N GLY A 240 -6.09 -0.96 17.83
CA GLY A 240 -7.36 -0.44 17.31
C GLY A 240 -7.38 0.01 15.86
N SER A 241 -6.22 0.27 15.25
CA SER A 241 -6.17 0.73 13.85
C SER A 241 -6.73 -0.32 12.88
N LEU A 242 -7.37 0.13 11.82
CA LEU A 242 -7.92 -0.72 10.76
C LEU A 242 -6.84 -1.16 9.78
N GLY A 243 -5.74 -0.43 9.63
CA GLY A 243 -4.64 -0.88 8.78
C GLY A 243 -3.62 0.22 8.54
N GLY A 244 -2.49 -0.15 7.97
CA GLY A 244 -1.47 0.83 7.66
C GLY A 244 -0.41 0.36 6.70
N ILE A 245 0.46 1.30 6.33
CA ILE A 245 1.62 1.07 5.48
C ILE A 245 2.87 1.15 6.34
N ILE A 246 3.73 0.14 6.23
CA ILE A 246 4.98 0.01 7.00
C ILE A 246 6.13 -0.37 6.08
N THR A 247 7.35 -0.33 6.60
CA THR A 247 8.55 -0.86 5.94
C THR A 247 9.02 -2.12 6.66
N LEU A 248 9.50 -3.10 5.88
CA LEU A 248 10.13 -4.29 6.45
C LEU A 248 11.63 -4.13 6.70
N PHE A 249 12.26 -3.23 5.96
CA PHE A 249 13.71 -3.09 5.92
C PHE A 249 14.08 -1.61 5.84
N ASP A 250 15.36 -1.33 6.05
CA ASP A 250 15.89 0.01 5.98
C ASP A 250 15.74 0.62 4.59
N ILE A 251 15.39 1.90 4.58
CA ILE A 251 15.21 2.71 3.39
C ILE A 251 15.97 4.01 3.61
N ALA A 252 16.74 4.45 2.62
CA ALA A 252 17.39 5.75 2.69
C ALA A 252 16.36 6.89 2.75
N ASP A 253 16.62 7.92 3.55
CA ASP A 253 15.69 9.05 3.81
C ASP A 253 15.15 9.69 2.53
N SER A 254 15.99 9.82 1.50
CA SER A 254 15.57 10.39 0.20
C SER A 254 14.52 9.54 -0.54
N ILE A 255 14.56 8.22 -0.36
CA ILE A 255 13.57 7.28 -0.91
C ILE A 255 12.30 7.30 -0.05
N ALA A 256 12.45 7.33 1.27
CA ALA A 256 11.36 7.48 2.22
C ALA A 256 10.56 8.77 1.97
N THR A 257 11.23 9.92 1.84
CA THR A 257 10.60 11.22 1.54
C THR A 257 9.80 11.19 0.23
N ARG A 258 10.37 10.59 -0.82
CA ARG A 258 9.67 10.43 -2.10
C ARG A 258 8.48 9.48 -1.99
N ALA A 259 8.62 8.39 -1.25
CA ALA A 259 7.55 7.42 -1.03
C ALA A 259 6.35 8.07 -0.34
N GLY A 260 6.58 8.77 0.78
CA GLY A 260 5.54 9.49 1.52
C GLY A 260 4.79 10.51 0.65
N LEU A 261 5.52 11.23 -0.21
CA LEU A 261 4.91 12.12 -1.21
C LEU A 261 3.97 11.40 -2.18
N HIS A 262 4.40 10.26 -2.72
CA HIS A 262 3.58 9.48 -3.64
C HIS A 262 2.38 8.83 -2.94
N PHE A 263 2.56 8.34 -1.71
CA PHE A 263 1.45 7.83 -0.89
C PHE A 263 0.41 8.90 -0.62
N ALA A 264 0.83 10.10 -0.18
CA ALA A 264 -0.10 11.21 0.08
C ALA A 264 -0.97 11.51 -1.15
N ARG A 265 -0.36 11.58 -2.35
CA ARG A 265 -1.09 11.80 -3.61
C ARG A 265 -2.07 10.68 -3.95
N LEU A 266 -1.65 9.42 -3.82
CA LEU A 266 -2.48 8.26 -4.17
C LEU A 266 -3.67 8.12 -3.20
N LEU A 267 -3.42 8.28 -1.91
CA LEU A 267 -4.44 8.20 -0.87
C LEU A 267 -5.43 9.37 -0.96
N ALA A 268 -4.95 10.59 -1.23
CA ALA A 268 -5.80 11.75 -1.47
C ALA A 268 -6.66 11.61 -2.74
N ALA A 269 -6.21 10.80 -3.71
CA ALA A 269 -6.98 10.44 -4.90
C ALA A 269 -8.00 9.31 -4.66
N GLY A 270 -8.02 8.73 -3.44
CA GLY A 270 -8.93 7.66 -3.04
C GLY A 270 -8.46 6.25 -3.36
N HIS A 271 -7.18 6.06 -3.72
CA HIS A 271 -6.63 4.72 -3.82
C HIS A 271 -6.56 4.04 -2.44
N THR A 272 -6.73 2.72 -2.43
CA THR A 272 -6.58 1.94 -1.20
C THR A 272 -5.12 1.91 -0.73
N LEU A 273 -4.88 1.57 0.54
CA LEU A 273 -3.53 1.36 1.06
C LEU A 273 -2.75 0.36 0.20
N ARG A 274 -3.38 -0.77 -0.14
CA ARG A 274 -2.78 -1.85 -0.94
C ARG A 274 -2.46 -1.43 -2.36
N THR A 275 -3.41 -0.75 -3.03
CA THR A 275 -3.19 -0.22 -4.38
C THR A 275 -2.05 0.78 -4.39
N SER A 276 -1.98 1.64 -3.36
CA SER A 276 -0.93 2.65 -3.26
C SER A 276 0.45 2.00 -3.13
N VAL A 277 0.58 0.97 -2.29
CA VAL A 277 1.82 0.18 -2.15
C VAL A 277 2.18 -0.55 -3.45
N HIS A 278 1.20 -1.17 -4.11
CA HIS A 278 1.42 -1.86 -5.38
C HIS A 278 1.98 -0.91 -6.45
N VAL A 279 1.35 0.25 -6.65
CA VAL A 279 1.80 1.24 -7.64
C VAL A 279 3.20 1.73 -7.32
N LEU A 280 3.49 2.03 -6.04
CA LEU A 280 4.79 2.54 -5.64
C LEU A 280 5.91 1.52 -5.90
N ARG A 281 5.71 0.26 -5.48
CA ARG A 281 6.68 -0.83 -5.64
C ARG A 281 6.98 -1.13 -7.11
N ASN A 282 5.95 -1.17 -7.95
CA ASN A 282 6.09 -1.64 -9.33
C ASN A 282 6.49 -0.55 -10.32
N HIS A 283 6.24 0.73 -10.01
CA HIS A 283 6.34 1.79 -11.01
C HIS A 283 7.14 3.02 -10.58
N VAL A 284 7.41 3.20 -9.29
CA VAL A 284 7.97 4.48 -8.80
C VAL A 284 9.30 4.31 -8.08
N LEU A 285 9.39 3.34 -7.15
CA LEU A 285 10.56 3.15 -6.29
C LEU A 285 10.92 1.67 -6.20
N ALA A 286 11.75 1.20 -7.12
CA ALA A 286 12.31 -0.15 -7.07
C ALA A 286 13.27 -0.28 -5.87
N GLY A 287 13.17 -1.38 -5.12
CA GLY A 287 14.11 -1.76 -4.06
C GLY A 287 13.64 -1.53 -2.62
N ALA A 288 12.57 -0.75 -2.39
CA ALA A 288 11.99 -0.55 -1.07
C ALA A 288 10.84 -1.53 -0.78
N ARG A 289 10.86 -2.20 0.37
CA ARG A 289 9.84 -3.20 0.76
C ARG A 289 8.76 -2.60 1.66
N TRP A 290 7.90 -1.79 1.07
CA TRP A 290 6.69 -1.23 1.70
C TRP A 290 5.58 -2.25 1.84
N MET A 291 5.15 -2.63 3.02
CA MET A 291 4.07 -3.59 3.21
C MET A 291 2.81 -2.89 3.73
N THR A 292 1.65 -3.49 3.46
CA THR A 292 0.42 -3.16 4.18
C THR A 292 0.19 -4.17 5.30
N VAL A 293 -0.31 -3.69 6.44
CA VAL A 293 -0.74 -4.49 7.59
C VAL A 293 -2.21 -4.19 7.90
N GLY A 294 -2.96 -5.20 8.35
CA GLY A 294 -4.40 -5.10 8.58
C GLY A 294 -5.22 -5.05 7.28
N ASN A 295 -6.23 -4.19 7.23
CA ASN A 295 -7.13 -4.04 6.09
C ASN A 295 -6.49 -3.16 5.00
N GLY A 296 -5.70 -3.78 4.14
CA GLY A 296 -5.12 -3.11 2.97
C GLY A 296 -6.15 -2.59 1.96
N GLY A 297 -7.42 -2.99 2.04
CA GLY A 297 -8.52 -2.49 1.21
C GLY A 297 -9.05 -1.12 1.62
N LEU A 298 -8.59 -0.57 2.76
CA LEU A 298 -9.05 0.71 3.27
C LEU A 298 -8.66 1.86 2.33
N SER A 299 -9.60 2.79 2.12
CA SER A 299 -9.40 4.06 1.43
C SER A 299 -9.70 5.21 2.40
N LEU A 300 -8.97 6.33 2.27
CA LEU A 300 -9.28 7.55 3.03
C LEU A 300 -10.48 8.29 2.43
N CYS A 301 -10.61 8.24 1.10
CA CYS A 301 -11.66 8.93 0.37
C CYS A 301 -12.69 7.93 -0.16
N HIS A 302 -13.96 8.12 0.18
CA HIS A 302 -15.04 7.28 -0.30
C HIS A 302 -15.82 8.02 -1.39
N SER A 303 -15.84 7.45 -2.60
CA SER A 303 -16.69 7.94 -3.68
C SER A 303 -17.94 7.06 -3.81
N ARG A 304 -19.07 7.64 -4.22
CA ARG A 304 -20.29 6.87 -4.52
C ARG A 304 -20.09 5.85 -5.65
N SER A 305 -19.09 6.05 -6.50
CA SER A 305 -18.70 5.15 -7.59
C SER A 305 -17.72 4.05 -7.15
N GLY A 306 -17.34 3.98 -5.87
CA GLY A 306 -16.35 3.03 -5.35
C GLY A 306 -14.90 3.56 -5.40
N ASN A 307 -13.94 2.66 -5.18
CA ASN A 307 -12.52 3.02 -5.19
C ASN A 307 -11.97 3.08 -6.63
N PRO A 308 -10.98 3.93 -6.93
CA PRO A 308 -10.34 3.98 -8.24
C PRO A 308 -9.74 2.62 -8.61
N SER A 309 -10.04 2.14 -9.81
CA SER A 309 -9.43 0.94 -10.39
C SER A 309 -8.07 1.26 -10.99
N THR A 310 -7.08 0.40 -10.76
CA THR A 310 -5.77 0.46 -11.43
C THR A 310 -5.73 -0.55 -12.57
N SER A 311 -5.31 -0.12 -13.75
CA SER A 311 -5.05 -0.98 -14.90
C SER A 311 -3.63 -0.77 -15.39
N VAL A 312 -2.87 -1.83 -15.60
CA VAL A 312 -1.54 -1.75 -16.21
C VAL A 312 -1.68 -1.99 -17.70
N SER A 313 -1.46 -0.96 -18.52
CA SER A 313 -1.42 -1.10 -19.98
C SER A 313 0.04 -1.26 -20.43
N SER A 314 0.42 -2.46 -20.86
CA SER A 314 1.69 -2.70 -21.52
C SER A 314 1.61 -2.27 -22.99
N THR A 315 2.04 -1.05 -23.32
CA THR A 315 2.23 -0.70 -24.74
C THR A 315 3.36 -1.56 -25.31
N PRO A 316 3.14 -2.37 -26.37
CA PRO A 316 4.23 -3.10 -26.99
C PRO A 316 5.22 -2.09 -27.55
N THR A 317 6.45 -2.10 -27.02
CA THR A 317 7.56 -1.31 -27.55
C THR A 317 7.75 -1.66 -29.03
N THR A 318 7.36 -0.75 -29.92
CA THR A 318 7.74 -0.83 -31.33
C THR A 318 9.26 -0.77 -31.42
N LYS A 319 9.85 -1.90 -31.79
CA LYS A 319 11.29 -2.05 -32.04
C LYS A 319 11.76 -0.94 -33.00
N PRO A 320 12.74 -0.09 -32.63
CA PRO A 320 13.30 0.86 -33.59
C PRO A 320 14.06 0.09 -34.70
N PRO A 321 14.06 0.59 -35.95
CA PRO A 321 14.74 -0.09 -37.05
C PRO A 321 16.25 -0.14 -36.82
N THR A 322 16.83 -1.33 -36.91
CA THR A 322 18.27 -1.60 -36.81
C THR A 322 19.08 -0.85 -37.89
N PRO A 323 20.08 -0.02 -37.53
CA PRO A 323 21.12 0.40 -38.46
C PRO A 323 22.28 -0.61 -38.48
N LYS A 324 22.75 -0.95 -39.69
CA LYS A 324 23.84 -1.90 -39.94
C LYS A 324 25.21 -1.35 -39.47
N SER A 325 25.84 -2.06 -38.53
CA SER A 325 27.28 -2.34 -38.29
C SER A 325 28.40 -1.27 -38.49
N LYS A 326 28.92 -0.77 -37.34
CA LYS A 326 30.33 -0.69 -36.80
C LYS A 326 31.45 0.16 -37.49
N PRO A 327 32.57 0.54 -36.78
CA PRO A 327 32.84 0.67 -35.32
C PRO A 327 33.68 1.92 -34.87
N SER A 328 33.58 2.37 -33.60
CA SER A 328 34.69 2.61 -32.62
C SER A 328 34.35 3.56 -31.44
N SER A 329 34.31 2.98 -30.22
CA SER A 329 34.66 3.49 -28.86
C SER A 329 34.04 4.80 -28.29
N PRO A 330 34.15 5.07 -26.96
CA PRO A 330 33.16 4.70 -25.95
C PRO A 330 32.54 5.94 -25.25
N GLN A 331 31.22 6.03 -25.11
CA GLN A 331 30.62 7.02 -24.20
C GLN A 331 29.18 6.66 -23.80
N ALA A 332 28.93 6.85 -22.50
CA ALA A 332 27.66 7.08 -21.80
C ALA A 332 26.54 6.07 -22.05
N THR A 333 26.32 5.20 -21.06
CA THR A 333 25.04 4.50 -20.89
C THR A 333 23.98 5.50 -20.43
N ASP A 334 23.28 6.07 -21.42
CA ASP A 334 22.05 6.81 -21.23
C ASP A 334 20.96 5.80 -20.81
N SER A 335 20.57 5.84 -19.53
CA SER A 335 19.48 5.01 -19.01
C SER A 335 18.18 5.66 -19.45
N GLY A 336 17.56 5.08 -20.48
CA GLY A 336 16.28 5.51 -21.01
C GLY A 336 15.19 5.49 -19.95
N LEU A 337 14.91 6.65 -19.36
CA LEU A 337 13.69 6.93 -18.62
C LEU A 337 12.51 6.87 -19.60
N SER A 338 11.72 5.81 -19.54
CA SER A 338 10.40 5.80 -20.17
C SER A 338 9.51 6.78 -19.40
N LEU A 339 9.06 7.84 -20.06
CA LEU A 339 7.96 8.68 -19.60
C LEU A 339 6.69 7.81 -19.54
N ILE A 340 6.34 7.33 -18.35
CA ILE A 340 5.08 6.63 -18.11
C ILE A 340 4.04 7.67 -17.71
N SER A 341 3.01 7.83 -18.54
CA SER A 341 1.80 8.57 -18.19
C SER A 341 0.96 7.69 -17.27
N ILE A 342 0.92 8.02 -15.97
CA ILE A 342 -0.10 7.51 -15.06
C ILE A 342 -1.40 8.21 -15.46
N SER A 343 -2.18 7.60 -16.36
CA SER A 343 -3.52 8.06 -16.66
C SER A 343 -4.47 7.51 -15.60
N THR A 344 -4.76 8.32 -14.59
CA THR A 344 -5.92 8.11 -13.72
C THR A 344 -7.18 8.35 -14.56
N GLN A 345 -7.68 7.32 -15.24
CA GLN A 345 -9.03 7.38 -15.78
C GLN A 345 -10.01 7.28 -14.62
N ILE A 346 -10.39 8.43 -14.07
CA ILE A 346 -11.72 8.55 -13.47
C ILE A 346 -12.68 8.32 -14.62
N LEU A 347 -13.22 7.10 -14.74
CA LEU A 347 -14.46 6.92 -15.48
C LEU A 347 -15.48 7.81 -14.76
N ALA A 348 -15.72 8.99 -15.34
CA ALA A 348 -16.84 9.82 -14.96
C ALA A 348 -18.11 9.05 -15.37
N ILE A 349 -18.57 8.18 -14.49
CA ILE A 349 -19.90 7.59 -14.55
C ILE A 349 -20.82 8.72 -14.12
N TRP A 350 -21.36 9.43 -15.12
CA TRP A 350 -22.49 10.34 -14.96
C TRP A 350 -23.79 9.54 -14.90
#